data_AF-A0A934NTT9-F1
#
_entry.id   AF-A0A934NTT9-F1
#
_cell.length_a   1.000
_cell.length_b   1.000
_cell.length_c   1.000
_cell.angle_alpha   90.00
_cell.angle_beta   90.00
_cell.angle_gamma   90.00
#
_symmetry.space_group_name_H-M   'P 1'
#
loop_
_entity.id
_entity.type
_entity.pdbx_description
1 polymer ?
#
loop_
_entity_poly.entity_id
_entity_poly.type
_entity_poly.pdbx_seq_one_letter_code
_entity_poly.pdbx_strand_id
1 'polypeptide(L)'
;MRGGLAEYIVGLALDCVSGQGRMEWDAADLLTASGVRVEVKSAAYLQSWRQERLSPIRFGIQPTVGWDAQTNTVAAERKRQADVYVFSVFKHIDQATADPLKLEQWDFYVMSTTQLNSAVGEQKTISLASLLRHEPVKC
;
A
#
# COMPACT_ATOMS: atom_id res chain seq x y z
N MET A 1 -3.29 8.36 -10.73
CA MET A 1 -1.85 8.38 -11.01
C MET A 1 -0.96 8.20 -9.77
N ARG A 2 -1.37 8.58 -8.55
CA ARG A 2 -0.53 8.45 -7.34
C ARG A 2 -0.26 7.00 -6.90
N GLY A 3 -1.23 6.09 -7.06
CA GLY A 3 -1.07 4.67 -6.69
C GLY A 3 0.07 3.97 -7.44
N GLY A 4 0.05 4.03 -8.78
CA GLY A 4 1.07 3.37 -9.60
C GLY A 4 2.48 3.93 -9.41
N LEU A 5 2.64 5.21 -9.04
CA LEU A 5 3.97 5.77 -8.74
C LEU A 5 4.48 5.31 -7.36
N ALA A 6 3.61 5.24 -6.34
CA ALA A 6 4.00 4.69 -5.05
C ALA A 6 4.42 3.22 -5.17
N GLU A 7 3.64 2.41 -5.91
CA GLU A 7 3.99 1.03 -6.25
C GLU A 7 5.35 0.94 -6.96
N TYR A 8 5.59 1.79 -7.96
CA TYR A 8 6.86 1.83 -8.67
C TYR A 8 8.04 2.20 -7.78
N ILE A 9 7.90 3.20 -6.90
CA ILE A 9 8.94 3.59 -5.93
C ILE A 9 9.27 2.42 -4.99
N VAL A 10 8.24 1.77 -4.43
CA VAL A 10 8.43 0.59 -3.56
C VAL A 10 9.04 -0.57 -4.33
N GLY A 11 8.60 -0.80 -5.56
CA GLY A 11 9.14 -1.83 -6.44
C GLY A 11 10.62 -1.62 -6.75
N LEU A 12 11.05 -0.38 -7.02
CA LEU A 12 12.47 -0.05 -7.18
C LEU A 12 13.27 -0.31 -5.90
N ALA A 13 12.73 0.09 -4.73
CA ALA A 13 13.40 -0.12 -3.46
C ALA A 13 13.55 -1.62 -3.09
N LEU A 14 12.63 -2.46 -3.56
CA LEU A 14 12.64 -3.91 -3.35
C LEU A 14 13.33 -4.70 -4.47
N ASP A 15 13.88 -4.02 -5.47
CA ASP A 15 14.45 -4.64 -6.69
C ASP A 15 13.45 -5.55 -7.45
N CYS A 16 12.15 -5.23 -7.33
CA CYS A 16 11.05 -5.93 -8.00
C CYS A 16 10.79 -5.39 -9.43
N VAL A 17 11.54 -4.38 -9.86
CA VAL A 17 11.41 -3.72 -11.17
C VAL A 17 12.71 -3.93 -11.96
N SER A 18 13.12 -5.18 -12.13
CA SER A 18 14.19 -5.54 -13.06
C SER A 18 13.62 -5.68 -14.48
N GLY A 19 14.39 -5.35 -15.51
CA GLY A 19 13.94 -5.12 -16.90
C GLY A 19 13.23 -6.25 -17.66
N GLN A 20 12.83 -7.34 -16.98
CA GLN A 20 11.86 -8.30 -17.50
C GLN A 20 10.48 -7.86 -17.03
N GLY A 21 9.65 -7.43 -17.98
CA GLY A 21 8.41 -6.69 -17.74
C GLY A 21 7.56 -7.19 -16.57
N ARG A 22 6.89 -6.23 -15.92
CA ARG A 22 5.88 -6.42 -14.87
C ARG A 22 5.12 -7.75 -15.08
N MET A 23 5.42 -8.73 -14.25
CA MET A 23 4.51 -9.87 -14.14
C MET A 23 3.38 -9.42 -13.22
N GLU A 24 2.24 -9.05 -13.82
CA GLU A 24 0.96 -8.92 -13.12
C GLU A 24 0.62 -10.30 -12.54
N TRP A 25 1.05 -10.57 -11.31
CA TRP A 25 0.64 -11.78 -10.58
C TRP A 25 -0.54 -11.45 -9.67
N ASP A 26 -1.66 -12.12 -9.94
CA ASP A 26 -2.95 -12.02 -9.26
C ASP A 26 -2.83 -12.31 -7.74
N ALA A 27 -2.66 -11.27 -6.92
CA ALA A 27 -3.16 -11.16 -5.53
C ALA A 27 -2.55 -9.97 -4.76
N ALA A 28 -1.37 -9.50 -5.14
CA ALA A 28 -0.63 -8.44 -4.46
C ALA A 28 0.09 -7.56 -5.48
N ASP A 29 0.33 -6.29 -5.13
CA ASP A 29 0.93 -5.32 -6.05
C ASP A 29 2.37 -5.67 -6.46
N LEU A 30 3.15 -6.31 -5.58
CA LEU A 30 4.55 -6.70 -5.82
C LEU A 30 4.87 -8.10 -5.26
N LEU A 31 5.79 -8.81 -5.91
CA LEU A 31 6.37 -10.08 -5.44
C LEU A 31 7.89 -9.98 -5.43
N THR A 32 8.50 -10.11 -4.25
CA THR A 32 9.97 -10.08 -4.13
C THR A 32 10.62 -11.35 -4.68
N ALA A 33 11.92 -11.31 -5.01
CA ALA A 33 12.68 -12.49 -5.42
C ALA A 33 12.65 -13.63 -4.38
N SER A 34 12.46 -13.31 -3.10
CA SER A 34 12.27 -14.27 -2.01
C SER A 34 10.84 -14.84 -1.88
N GLY A 35 9.91 -14.43 -2.74
CA GLY A 35 8.52 -14.90 -2.72
C GLY A 35 7.60 -14.17 -1.73
N VAL A 36 8.04 -13.08 -1.12
CA VAL A 36 7.19 -12.24 -0.24
C VAL A 36 6.25 -11.39 -1.08
N ARG A 37 4.95 -11.49 -0.82
CA ARG A 37 3.90 -10.69 -1.45
C ARG A 37 3.71 -9.37 -0.72
N VAL A 38 3.81 -8.26 -1.44
CA VAL A 38 3.74 -6.91 -0.88
C VAL A 38 2.57 -6.16 -1.50
N GLU A 39 1.71 -5.62 -0.66
CA GLU A 39 0.64 -4.70 -1.06
C GLU A 39 1.06 -3.25 -0.78
N VAL A 40 0.93 -2.38 -1.77
CA VAL A 40 1.24 -0.95 -1.67
C VAL A 40 -0.05 -0.14 -1.55
N LYS A 41 -0.21 0.57 -0.44
CA LYS A 41 -1.35 1.47 -0.21
C LYS A 41 -0.90 2.91 -0.22
N SER A 42 -1.32 3.66 -1.24
CA SER A 42 -1.00 5.08 -1.37
C SER A 42 -2.12 6.00 -0.87
N ALA A 43 -1.78 7.09 -0.19
CA ALA A 43 -2.71 8.17 0.15
C ALA A 43 -2.00 9.53 0.18
N ALA A 44 -2.75 10.62 0.03
CA ALA A 44 -2.22 11.99 -0.02
C ALA A 44 -3.18 12.98 0.61
N TYR A 45 -2.64 14.04 1.23
CA TYR A 45 -3.43 15.15 1.76
C TYR A 45 -3.97 16.06 0.64
N LEU A 46 -3.18 16.22 -0.42
CA LEU A 46 -3.54 16.99 -1.61
C LEU A 46 -4.25 16.12 -2.67
N GLN A 47 -5.38 16.61 -3.16
CA GLN A 47 -6.04 16.06 -4.34
C GLN A 47 -5.67 16.84 -5.61
N SER A 48 -5.87 16.21 -6.77
CA SER A 48 -5.59 16.83 -8.08
C SER A 48 -6.66 17.84 -8.49
N TRP A 49 -7.80 17.85 -7.82
CA TRP A 49 -8.86 18.84 -7.98
C TRP A 49 -8.82 19.85 -6.83
N ARG A 50 -9.44 21.01 -7.03
CA ARG A 50 -9.58 22.04 -5.99
C ARG A 50 -10.28 21.45 -4.76
N GLN A 51 -9.66 21.61 -3.59
CA GLN A 51 -10.19 21.15 -2.31
C GLN A 51 -10.28 22.30 -1.32
N GLU A 52 -11.36 22.39 -0.56
CA GLU A 52 -11.52 23.40 0.51
C GLU A 52 -10.70 23.05 1.76
N ARG A 53 -10.41 21.76 1.96
CA ARG A 53 -9.63 21.23 3.08
C ARG A 53 -8.79 20.03 2.64
N LEU A 54 -7.73 19.76 3.40
CA LEU A 54 -6.89 18.58 3.20
C LEU A 54 -7.70 17.29 3.39
N SER A 55 -7.38 16.29 2.57
CA SER A 55 -7.97 14.96 2.67
C SER A 55 -7.42 14.22 3.89
N PRO A 56 -8.27 13.54 4.70
CA PRO A 56 -7.77 12.67 5.74
C PRO A 56 -7.07 11.46 5.12
N ILE A 57 -5.91 11.08 5.68
CA ILE A 57 -5.20 9.87 5.25
C ILE A 57 -5.90 8.64 5.79
N ARG A 58 -6.38 7.80 4.88
CA ARG A 58 -7.03 6.51 5.17
C ARG A 58 -6.68 5.51 4.08
N PHE A 59 -6.43 4.27 4.48
CA PHE A 59 -6.10 3.16 3.60
C PHE A 59 -7.16 2.07 3.67
N GLY A 60 -7.47 1.43 2.55
CA GLY A 60 -8.22 0.19 2.52
C GLY A 60 -7.31 -0.99 2.89
N ILE A 61 -7.72 -1.78 3.87
CA ILE A 61 -6.97 -2.95 4.39
C ILE A 61 -7.90 -4.15 4.61
N GLN A 62 -9.04 -4.16 3.92
CA GLN A 62 -10.07 -5.17 4.11
C GLN A 62 -9.56 -6.58 3.76
N PRO A 63 -9.86 -7.60 4.58
CA PRO A 63 -9.76 -8.97 4.14
C PRO A 63 -10.68 -9.19 2.93
N THR A 64 -10.15 -9.84 1.90
CA THR A 64 -10.89 -10.19 0.68
C THR A 64 -11.00 -11.70 0.58
N VAL A 65 -11.99 -12.16 -0.18
CA VAL A 65 -12.02 -13.57 -0.56
C VAL A 65 -11.02 -13.74 -1.69
N GLY A 66 -10.06 -14.64 -1.52
CA GLY A 66 -9.07 -14.94 -2.56
C GLY A 66 -9.75 -15.62 -3.75
N TRP A 67 -9.36 -15.27 -4.96
CA TRP A 67 -9.72 -16.02 -6.15
C TRP A 67 -8.48 -16.77 -6.63
N ASP A 68 -8.65 -18.05 -6.93
CA ASP A 68 -7.61 -18.89 -7.51
C ASP A 68 -7.90 -19.07 -8.99
N ALA A 69 -7.04 -18.47 -9.83
CA ALA A 69 -7.15 -18.52 -11.27
C ALA A 69 -6.97 -19.92 -11.87
N GLN A 70 -6.18 -20.77 -11.21
CA GLN A 70 -5.83 -22.10 -11.70
C GLN A 70 -6.97 -23.09 -11.47
N THR A 71 -7.65 -22.97 -10.32
CA THR A 71 -8.77 -23.84 -9.97
C THR A 71 -10.13 -23.22 -10.31
N ASN A 72 -10.17 -21.94 -10.70
CA ASN A 72 -11.38 -21.15 -10.87
C ASN A 72 -12.30 -21.23 -9.64
N THR A 73 -11.70 -21.26 -8.44
CA THR A 73 -12.43 -21.33 -7.17
C THR A 73 -12.19 -20.10 -6.33
N VAL A 74 -13.15 -19.83 -5.47
CA VAL A 74 -13.09 -18.77 -4.48
C VAL A 74 -12.68 -19.41 -3.15
N ALA A 75 -11.70 -18.82 -2.46
CA ALA A 75 -11.26 -19.32 -1.16
C ALA A 75 -12.41 -19.32 -0.16
N ALA A 76 -12.46 -20.32 0.73
CA ALA A 76 -13.52 -20.41 1.73
C ALA A 76 -13.47 -19.28 2.77
N GLU A 77 -12.27 -18.75 3.04
CA GLU A 77 -12.03 -17.77 4.09
C GLU A 77 -11.59 -16.41 3.53
N ARG A 78 -12.03 -15.34 4.19
CA ARG A 78 -11.59 -13.97 3.90
C ARG A 78 -10.28 -13.72 4.64
N LYS A 79 -9.26 -13.26 3.90
CA LYS A 79 -7.98 -12.86 4.50
C LYS A 79 -7.36 -11.68 3.77
N ARG A 80 -6.38 -11.05 4.42
CA ARG A 80 -5.44 -10.15 3.75
C ARG A 80 -4.50 -11.00 2.90
N GLN A 81 -4.38 -10.67 1.61
CA GLN A 81 -3.74 -11.56 0.64
C GLN A 81 -2.21 -11.40 0.59
N ALA A 82 -1.71 -10.19 0.87
CA ALA A 82 -0.27 -9.93 0.95
C ALA A 82 0.31 -10.41 2.28
N ASP A 83 1.63 -10.60 2.31
CA ASP A 83 2.38 -10.92 3.53
C ASP A 83 2.76 -9.64 4.28
N VAL A 84 3.04 -8.57 3.53
CA VAL A 84 3.44 -7.25 4.04
C VAL A 84 2.65 -6.14 3.32
N TYR A 85 2.33 -5.08 4.06
CA TYR A 85 1.70 -3.87 3.55
C TYR A 85 2.67 -2.69 3.69
N VAL A 86 2.85 -1.94 2.60
CA VAL A 86 3.59 -0.67 2.58
C VAL A 86 2.60 0.48 2.39
N PHE A 87 2.42 1.27 3.44
CA PHE A 87 1.58 2.46 3.45
C PHE A 87 2.41 3.68 3.03
N SER A 88 2.17 4.14 1.81
CA SER A 88 2.88 5.27 1.20
C SER A 88 2.04 6.56 1.36
N VAL A 89 2.54 7.52 2.11
CA VAL A 89 1.89 8.82 2.34
C VAL A 89 2.63 9.89 1.57
N PHE A 90 2.00 10.47 0.55
CA PHE A 90 2.47 11.73 -0.01
C PHE A 90 2.07 12.85 0.96
N LYS A 91 3.03 13.29 1.77
CA LYS A 91 2.80 14.16 2.94
C LYS A 91 2.80 15.65 2.62
N HIS A 92 3.30 16.03 1.44
CA HIS A 92 3.43 17.45 1.07
C HIS A 92 2.07 18.10 0.85
N ILE A 93 1.88 19.30 1.42
CA ILE A 93 0.59 20.00 1.46
C ILE A 93 0.57 21.33 0.69
N ASP A 94 1.72 21.80 0.23
CA ASP A 94 1.79 22.97 -0.64
C ASP A 94 1.66 22.55 -2.10
N GLN A 95 0.55 22.94 -2.74
CA GLN A 95 0.24 22.57 -4.11
C GLN A 95 1.24 23.15 -5.12
N ALA A 96 1.83 24.32 -4.84
CA ALA A 96 2.76 24.97 -5.76
C ALA A 96 4.10 24.23 -5.87
N THR A 97 4.48 23.49 -4.82
CA THR A 97 5.76 22.79 -4.72
C THR A 97 5.62 21.26 -4.61
N ALA A 98 4.38 20.76 -4.66
CA ALA A 98 4.06 19.34 -4.66
C ALA A 98 4.60 18.66 -5.92
N ASP A 99 5.52 17.72 -5.72
CA ASP A 99 6.13 16.95 -6.78
C ASP A 99 6.26 15.50 -6.30
N PRO A 100 5.44 14.57 -6.83
CA PRO A 100 5.45 13.18 -6.37
C PRO A 100 6.71 12.42 -6.80
N LEU A 101 7.59 13.00 -7.62
CA LEU A 101 8.91 12.42 -7.93
C LEU A 101 9.96 12.74 -6.86
N LYS A 102 9.69 13.68 -5.95
CA LYS A 102 10.56 14.04 -4.83
C LYS A 102 10.33 13.11 -3.66
N LEU A 103 11.25 12.17 -3.44
CA LEU A 103 11.11 11.13 -2.40
C LEU A 103 11.01 11.71 -0.98
N GLU A 104 11.61 12.88 -0.73
CA GLU A 104 11.49 13.58 0.56
C GLU A 104 10.05 14.03 0.89
N GLN A 105 9.18 14.11 -0.11
CA GLN A 105 7.75 14.42 0.03
C GLN A 105 6.89 13.18 0.33
N TRP A 106 7.51 12.02 0.47
CA TRP A 106 6.85 10.79 0.87
C TRP A 106 7.26 10.37 2.28
N ASP A 107 6.36 9.67 2.95
CA ASP A 107 6.67 8.81 4.09
C ASP A 107 6.20 7.39 3.76
N PHE A 108 6.98 6.38 4.15
CA PHE A 108 6.63 4.97 3.99
C PHE A 108 6.57 4.29 5.35
N TYR A 109 5.50 3.52 5.55
CA TYR A 109 5.27 2.77 6.79
C TYR A 109 4.98 1.31 6.45
N VAL A 110 5.62 0.38 7.15
CA VAL A 110 5.55 -1.05 6.85
C VAL A 110 4.93 -1.81 8.02
N MET A 111 3.99 -2.71 7.72
CA MET A 111 3.45 -3.69 8.67
C MET A 111 3.26 -5.05 8.00
N SER A 112 3.54 -6.13 8.73
CA SER A 112 3.15 -7.47 8.30
C SER A 112 1.63 -7.69 8.43
N THR A 113 1.09 -8.62 7.65
CA THR A 113 -0.29 -9.07 7.80
C THR A 113 -0.58 -9.60 9.20
N THR A 114 0.38 -10.29 9.82
CA THR A 114 0.26 -10.75 11.21
C THR A 114 0.06 -9.58 12.17
N GLN A 115 0.88 -8.53 12.05
CA GLN A 115 0.73 -7.32 12.87
C GLN A 115 -0.61 -6.63 12.62
N LEU A 116 -1.05 -6.49 11.36
CA LEU A 116 -2.35 -5.90 11.02
C LEU A 116 -3.52 -6.72 11.59
N ASN A 117 -3.47 -8.05 11.48
CA ASN A 117 -4.51 -8.92 12.02
C ASN A 117 -4.59 -8.78 13.55
N SER A 118 -3.45 -8.80 14.25
CA SER A 118 -3.40 -8.60 15.70
C SER A 118 -3.85 -7.20 16.13
N ALA A 119 -3.50 -6.16 15.36
CA ALA A 119 -3.79 -4.78 15.70
C ALA A 119 -5.26 -4.39 15.47
N VAL A 120 -5.85 -4.84 14.34
CA VAL A 120 -7.15 -4.33 13.87
C VAL A 120 -8.12 -5.40 13.36
N GLY A 121 -7.80 -6.69 13.52
CA GLY A 121 -8.67 -7.79 13.13
C GLY A 121 -9.13 -7.69 11.68
N GLU A 122 -10.43 -7.82 11.43
CA GLU A 122 -11.04 -7.77 10.09
C GLU A 122 -11.38 -6.35 9.59
N GLN A 123 -10.87 -5.31 10.25
CA GLN A 123 -11.18 -3.93 9.91
C GLN A 123 -10.88 -3.62 8.43
N LYS A 124 -11.81 -2.93 7.77
CA LYS A 124 -11.74 -2.66 6.33
C LYS A 124 -10.83 -1.50 5.95
N THR A 125 -10.62 -0.55 6.85
CA THR A 125 -9.82 0.64 6.59
C THR A 125 -9.03 1.06 7.82
N ILE A 126 -7.88 1.70 7.66
CA ILE A 126 -7.08 2.24 8.78
C ILE A 126 -6.69 3.69 8.48
N SER A 127 -6.81 4.58 9.47
CA SER A 127 -6.33 5.96 9.35
C SER A 127 -4.84 6.04 9.65
N LEU A 128 -4.14 7.08 9.17
CA LEU A 128 -2.71 7.27 9.50
C LEU A 128 -2.48 7.34 11.02
N ALA A 129 -3.33 8.09 11.74
CA ALA A 129 -3.21 8.18 13.20
C ALA A 129 -3.36 6.81 13.90
N SER A 130 -4.24 5.95 13.39
CA SER A 130 -4.37 4.59 13.94
C SER A 130 -3.21 3.70 13.55
N LEU A 131 -2.73 3.80 12.30
CA LEU A 131 -1.56 3.08 11.82
C LEU A 131 -0.37 3.35 12.74
N LEU A 132 -0.06 4.63 13.01
CA LEU A 132 1.08 5.02 13.84
C LEU A 132 1.00 4.52 15.30
N ARG A 133 -0.21 4.30 15.85
CA ARG A 133 -0.36 3.73 17.21
C ARG A 133 0.06 2.26 17.31
N HIS A 134 0.15 1.57 16.17
CA HIS A 134 0.58 0.18 16.11
C HIS A 134 2.05 0.05 15.69
N GLU A 135 2.82 1.14 15.85
CA GLU A 135 4.28 1.18 15.71
C GLU A 135 4.77 0.52 14.42
N PRO A 136 4.30 0.98 13.24
CA PRO A 136 4.78 0.47 11.98
C PRO A 136 6.27 0.83 11.83
N VAL A 137 7.02 0.03 11.08
CA VAL A 137 8.38 0.39 10.72
C VAL A 137 8.32 1.57 9.76
N LYS A 138 8.91 2.71 10.14
CA LYS A 138 9.09 3.85 9.24
C LYS A 138 10.39 3.69 8.47
N CYS A 139 10.33 3.83 7.15
CA CYS A 139 11.48 3.80 6.25
C CYS A 139 11.96 5.21 5.88
#